data_AF-A0A812N2X7-F1
#
_entry.id   AF-A0A812N2X7-F1
#
_cell.length_a   1.000
_cell.length_b   1.000
_cell.length_c   1.000
_cell.angle_alpha   90.00
_cell.angle_beta   90.00
_cell.angle_gamma   90.00
#
_symmetry.space_group_name_H-M   'P 1'
#
loop_
_entity.id
_entity.type
_entity.pdbx_description
1 polymer ?
#
loop_
_entity_poly.entity_id
_entity_poly.type
_entity_poly.pdbx_seq_one_letter_code
_entity_poly.pdbx_strand_id
1 'polypeptide(L)'
;IFNVILAVYVDITMKAARENELNAEQHERESIRVARLTRELVKKFTKAYRHEKVMVPAEYSEDLSPHVSSARLAASPGLAEEDDDHIEISKELFLTVVQDRQVQRLMDDLDLPPDRANLFEALDADGSGTLHVAELVQGFLKVRGDLRKTDTVATLLATKAVFRLLEHLSEDLAELRQDTATLVGKAGDANATTRRRQSIFGF
;
A
#
# COMPACT_ATOMS: atom_id res chain seq x y z
N ILE A 1 -46.37 -21.07 33.42
CA ILE A 1 -44.99 -20.56 33.60
C ILE A 1 -44.05 -21.13 32.54
N PHE A 2 -43.93 -22.46 32.38
CA PHE A 2 -43.04 -23.07 31.37
C PHE A 2 -43.35 -22.65 29.92
N ASN A 3 -44.62 -22.68 29.50
CA ASN A 3 -45.03 -22.25 28.16
C ASN A 3 -44.72 -20.77 27.85
N VAL A 4 -44.68 -19.92 28.88
CA VAL A 4 -44.36 -18.49 28.71
C VAL A 4 -42.86 -18.31 28.49
N ILE A 5 -42.03 -19.04 29.24
CA ILE A 5 -40.56 -19.01 29.08
C ILE A 5 -40.16 -19.56 27.70
N LEU A 6 -40.79 -20.65 27.26
CA LEU A 6 -40.53 -21.25 25.95
C LEU A 6 -40.94 -20.31 24.81
N ALA A 7 -42.08 -19.62 24.94
CA ALA A 7 -42.52 -18.62 23.98
C ALA A 7 -41.53 -17.44 23.87
N VAL A 8 -41.00 -16.95 25.01
CA VAL A 8 -39.99 -15.87 25.01
C VAL A 8 -38.67 -16.33 24.38
N TYR A 9 -38.22 -17.56 24.67
CA TYR A 9 -36.99 -18.10 24.08
C TYR A 9 -37.13 -18.30 22.57
N VAL A 10 -38.27 -18.84 22.11
CA VAL A 10 -38.57 -18.98 20.68
C VAL A 10 -38.64 -17.61 20.00
N ASP A 11 -39.23 -16.59 20.63
CA ASP A 11 -39.27 -15.24 20.07
C ASP A 11 -37.86 -14.61 19.95
N ILE A 12 -37.00 -14.77 20.98
CA ILE A 12 -35.61 -14.29 20.95
C ILE A 12 -34.82 -14.99 19.83
N THR A 13 -34.94 -16.32 19.74
CA THR A 13 -34.22 -17.10 18.72
C THR A 13 -34.73 -16.83 17.31
N MET A 14 -36.04 -16.64 17.11
CA MET A 14 -36.61 -16.24 15.82
C MET A 14 -36.21 -14.82 15.42
N LYS A 15 -36.15 -13.87 16.37
CA LYS A 15 -35.65 -12.51 16.12
C LYS A 15 -34.18 -12.53 15.71
N ALA A 16 -33.35 -13.27 16.45
CA ALA A 16 -31.93 -13.42 16.12
C ALA A 16 -31.72 -14.08 14.75
N ALA A 17 -32.53 -15.11 14.41
CA ALA A 17 -32.47 -15.74 13.10
C ALA A 17 -32.85 -14.78 11.96
N ARG A 18 -33.94 -14.01 12.13
CA ARG A 18 -34.36 -13.00 11.14
C ARG A 18 -33.33 -11.87 10.98
N GLU A 19 -32.76 -11.37 12.07
CA GLU A 19 -31.69 -10.38 11.99
C GLU A 19 -30.47 -10.92 11.24
N ASN A 20 -30.11 -12.18 11.47
CA ASN A 20 -29.00 -12.81 10.78
C ASN A 20 -29.27 -12.96 9.26
N GLU A 21 -30.48 -13.36 8.86
CA GLU A 21 -30.89 -13.43 7.46
C GLU A 21 -30.87 -12.05 6.79
N LEU A 22 -31.44 -11.02 7.44
CA LEU A 22 -31.44 -9.65 6.96
C LEU A 22 -30.01 -9.10 6.83
N ASN A 23 -29.15 -9.37 7.80
CA ASN A 23 -27.74 -8.99 7.74
C ASN A 23 -27.01 -9.71 6.60
N ALA A 24 -27.27 -11.01 6.39
CA ALA A 24 -26.66 -11.78 5.30
C ALA A 24 -27.04 -11.21 3.92
N GLU A 25 -28.32 -10.92 3.67
CA GLU A 25 -28.75 -10.29 2.42
C GLU A 25 -28.13 -8.90 2.22
N GLN A 26 -28.01 -8.12 3.29
CA GLN A 26 -27.35 -6.82 3.24
C GLN A 26 -25.86 -6.95 2.92
N HIS A 27 -25.16 -7.92 3.54
CA HIS A 27 -23.76 -8.20 3.26
C HIS A 27 -23.55 -8.63 1.81
N GLU A 28 -24.42 -9.47 1.26
CA GLU A 28 -24.35 -9.90 -0.13
C GLU A 28 -24.51 -8.71 -1.09
N ARG A 29 -25.57 -7.91 -0.94
CA ARG A 29 -25.80 -6.71 -1.78
C ARG A 29 -24.63 -5.74 -1.72
N GLU A 30 -24.11 -5.54 -0.51
CA GLU A 30 -22.99 -4.63 -0.29
C GLU A 30 -21.69 -5.17 -0.91
N SER A 31 -21.42 -6.48 -0.82
CA SER A 31 -20.24 -7.09 -1.44
C SER A 31 -20.24 -6.93 -2.96
N ILE A 32 -21.40 -7.05 -3.60
CA ILE A 32 -21.58 -6.86 -5.04
C ILE A 32 -21.33 -5.38 -5.41
N ARG A 33 -21.88 -4.43 -4.63
CA ARG A 33 -21.65 -3.00 -4.85
C ARG A 33 -20.16 -2.67 -4.77
N VAL A 34 -19.49 -3.15 -3.73
CA VAL A 34 -18.06 -2.94 -3.49
C VAL A 34 -17.23 -3.47 -4.65
N ALA A 35 -17.47 -4.72 -5.06
CA ALA A 35 -16.76 -5.32 -6.18
C ALA A 35 -16.89 -4.49 -7.47
N ARG A 36 -18.09 -3.94 -7.73
CA ARG A 36 -18.32 -3.06 -8.89
C ARG A 36 -17.55 -1.75 -8.78
N LEU A 37 -17.60 -1.08 -7.64
CA LEU A 37 -16.89 0.19 -7.43
C LEU A 37 -15.36 0.00 -7.51
N THR A 38 -14.83 -1.03 -6.84
CA THR A 38 -13.41 -1.39 -6.92
C THR A 38 -12.99 -1.68 -8.36
N ARG A 39 -13.79 -2.44 -9.11
CA ARG A 39 -13.52 -2.71 -10.53
C ARG A 39 -13.49 -1.45 -11.38
N GLU A 40 -14.45 -0.53 -11.18
CA GLU A 40 -14.48 0.74 -11.93
C GLU A 40 -13.29 1.64 -11.58
N LEU A 41 -12.86 1.66 -10.31
CA LEU A 41 -11.63 2.35 -9.90
C LEU A 41 -10.40 1.76 -10.60
N VAL A 42 -10.20 0.45 -10.52
CA VAL A 42 -9.06 -0.22 -11.18
C VAL A 42 -9.02 0.09 -12.67
N LYS A 43 -10.17 0.01 -13.36
CA LYS A 43 -10.25 0.39 -14.79
C LYS A 43 -9.79 1.81 -15.06
N LYS A 44 -10.11 2.77 -14.18
CA LYS A 44 -9.66 4.16 -14.31
C LYS A 44 -8.15 4.29 -14.16
N PHE A 45 -7.57 3.60 -13.17
CA PHE A 45 -6.11 3.56 -12.98
C PHE A 45 -5.39 2.89 -14.17
N THR A 46 -5.86 1.72 -14.62
CA THR A 46 -5.30 1.02 -15.79
C THR A 46 -5.37 1.87 -17.06
N LYS A 47 -6.50 2.57 -17.28
CA LYS A 47 -6.65 3.47 -18.43
C LYS A 47 -5.67 4.64 -18.38
N ALA A 48 -5.45 5.23 -17.20
CA ALA A 48 -4.52 6.33 -17.02
C ALA A 48 -3.07 5.88 -17.22
N TYR A 49 -2.69 4.71 -16.67
CA TYR A 49 -1.38 4.10 -16.87
C TYR A 49 -1.06 3.88 -18.37
N ARG A 50 -2.02 3.33 -19.13
CA ARG A 50 -1.86 3.14 -20.59
C ARG A 50 -1.69 4.48 -21.32
N HIS A 51 -2.37 5.53 -20.86
CA HIS A 51 -2.25 6.85 -21.48
C HIS A 51 -0.87 7.49 -21.24
N GLU A 52 -0.32 7.32 -20.03
CA GLU A 52 1.03 7.79 -19.68
C GLU A 52 2.11 7.07 -20.50
N LYS A 53 2.05 5.73 -20.58
CA LYS A 53 3.02 4.95 -21.38
C LYS A 53 2.98 5.25 -22.87
N VAL A 54 1.83 5.61 -23.44
CA VAL A 54 1.70 5.94 -24.87
C VAL A 54 2.27 7.32 -25.22
N MET A 55 2.49 8.20 -24.24
CA MET A 55 3.06 9.53 -24.46
C MET A 55 4.60 9.60 -24.33
N VAL A 56 5.27 8.52 -23.92
CA VAL A 56 6.74 8.46 -23.94
C VAL A 56 7.16 7.84 -25.28
N PRO A 57 7.78 8.58 -26.22
CA PRO A 57 8.36 7.99 -27.41
C PRO A 57 9.44 6.99 -26.98
N ALA A 58 9.40 5.80 -27.56
CA ALA A 58 10.40 4.75 -27.41
C ALA A 58 11.74 5.15 -28.10
N GLU A 59 12.31 6.28 -27.70
CA GLU A 59 13.71 6.63 -27.92
C GLU A 59 14.41 6.34 -26.58
N TYR A 60 15.48 5.55 -26.58
CA TYR A 60 16.21 5.02 -25.41
C TYR A 60 15.73 3.66 -24.85
N SER A 61 15.72 2.63 -25.70
CA SER A 61 16.16 1.29 -25.28
C SER A 61 16.80 0.58 -26.47
N GLU A 62 18.07 0.88 -26.72
CA GLU A 62 18.94 -0.04 -27.46
C GLU A 62 19.23 -1.26 -26.58
N ASP A 63 19.20 -2.43 -27.23
CA ASP A 63 19.62 -3.75 -26.75
C ASP A 63 18.86 -4.37 -25.57
N LEU A 64 17.78 -5.08 -25.89
CA LEU A 64 17.70 -6.54 -25.70
C LEU A 64 16.61 -7.12 -26.62
N SER A 65 16.91 -8.30 -27.14
CA SER A 65 16.47 -8.91 -28.40
C SER A 65 14.96 -9.14 -28.62
N PRO A 66 14.54 -9.24 -29.90
CA PRO A 66 13.15 -9.23 -30.33
C PRO A 66 12.58 -10.64 -30.39
N HIS A 67 11.38 -10.86 -29.84
CA HIS A 67 10.55 -11.96 -30.30
C HIS A 67 9.06 -11.66 -30.16
N VAL A 68 8.42 -11.66 -31.34
CA VAL A 68 7.02 -11.98 -31.63
C VAL A 68 6.01 -10.83 -31.60
N SER A 69 5.86 -10.28 -32.81
CA SER A 69 4.58 -10.03 -33.50
C SER A 69 3.83 -8.73 -33.25
N SER A 70 4.16 -7.79 -34.12
CA SER A 70 3.22 -6.85 -34.73
C SER A 70 1.91 -7.53 -35.16
N ALA A 71 0.81 -7.15 -34.52
CA ALA A 71 -0.51 -7.19 -35.15
C ALA A 71 -1.33 -5.99 -34.68
N ARG A 72 -1.25 -4.91 -35.47
CA ARG A 72 -2.36 -3.97 -35.61
C ARG A 72 -3.58 -4.78 -36.04
N LEU A 73 -4.52 -5.02 -35.14
CA LEU A 73 -5.89 -5.32 -35.51
C LEU A 73 -6.87 -4.56 -34.59
N ALA A 74 -7.59 -3.67 -35.26
CA ALA A 74 -9.01 -3.39 -35.10
C ALA A 74 -9.63 -3.43 -33.69
N ALA A 75 -10.20 -2.27 -33.33
CA ALA A 75 -11.23 -2.08 -32.33
C ALA A 75 -12.25 -3.24 -32.27
N SER A 76 -12.29 -3.91 -31.12
CA SER A 76 -13.40 -4.71 -30.62
C SER A 76 -13.56 -4.38 -29.12
N PRO A 77 -14.71 -3.85 -28.66
CA PRO A 77 -14.95 -3.59 -27.25
C PRO A 77 -15.42 -4.88 -26.59
N GLY A 78 -14.50 -5.80 -26.33
CA GLY A 78 -14.81 -7.05 -25.64
C GLY A 78 -13.57 -7.92 -25.50
N LEU A 79 -13.13 -8.10 -24.25
CA LEU A 79 -12.14 -9.09 -23.82
C LEU A 79 -10.66 -8.77 -24.09
N ALA A 80 -10.19 -7.56 -23.74
CA ALA A 80 -8.77 -7.36 -23.46
C ALA A 80 -8.48 -7.70 -21.99
N GLU A 81 -8.48 -8.99 -21.65
CA GLU A 81 -7.80 -9.52 -20.47
C GLU A 81 -6.44 -10.03 -20.93
N GLU A 82 -5.53 -9.10 -21.19
CA GLU A 82 -4.13 -9.38 -21.47
C GLU A 82 -3.31 -8.57 -20.45
N ASP A 83 -2.70 -9.30 -19.51
CA ASP A 83 -1.63 -8.91 -18.60
C ASP A 83 -1.79 -7.59 -17.82
N ASP A 84 -2.81 -7.52 -16.96
CA ASP A 84 -2.87 -6.51 -15.89
C ASP A 84 -1.85 -6.77 -14.75
N ASP A 85 -1.16 -7.93 -14.76
CA ASP A 85 -0.17 -8.35 -13.75
C ASP A 85 1.13 -7.51 -13.76
N HIS A 86 1.38 -6.72 -14.82
CA HIS A 86 2.56 -5.84 -14.93
C HIS A 86 2.22 -4.34 -14.95
N ILE A 87 1.05 -3.98 -14.44
CA ILE A 87 0.72 -2.57 -14.23
C ILE A 87 1.32 -2.14 -12.89
N GLU A 88 2.29 -1.23 -12.96
CA GLU A 88 2.93 -0.57 -11.83
C GLU A 88 2.50 0.89 -11.80
N ILE A 89 1.72 1.26 -10.78
CA ILE A 89 1.17 2.60 -10.65
C ILE A 89 2.08 3.40 -9.73
N SER A 90 2.79 4.37 -10.29
CA SER A 90 3.63 5.27 -9.52
C SER A 90 2.80 6.20 -8.61
N LYS A 91 3.45 6.74 -7.58
CA LYS A 91 2.85 7.78 -6.71
C LYS A 91 2.32 8.97 -7.50
N GLU A 92 3.05 9.40 -8.53
CA GLU A 92 2.69 10.55 -9.37
C GLU A 92 1.44 10.27 -10.21
N LEU A 93 1.38 9.10 -10.86
CA LEU A 93 0.20 8.65 -11.59
C LEU A 93 -0.99 8.54 -10.65
N PHE A 94 -0.80 7.95 -9.47
CA PHE A 94 -1.86 7.79 -8.49
C PHE A 94 -2.46 9.15 -8.08
N LEU A 95 -1.60 10.10 -7.70
CA LEU A 95 -2.02 11.44 -7.31
C LEU A 95 -2.71 12.19 -8.46
N THR A 96 -2.28 11.96 -9.70
CA THR A 96 -2.90 12.54 -10.89
C THR A 96 -4.30 11.97 -11.13
N VAL A 97 -4.47 10.65 -11.06
CA VAL A 97 -5.76 9.97 -11.25
C VAL A 97 -6.76 10.34 -10.17
N VAL A 98 -6.30 10.46 -8.93
CA VAL A 98 -7.13 10.84 -7.78
C VAL A 98 -7.64 12.28 -7.85
N GLN A 99 -7.04 13.16 -8.65
CA GLN A 99 -7.57 14.50 -8.89
C GLN A 99 -8.85 14.50 -9.76
N ASP A 100 -9.13 13.42 -10.51
CA ASP A 100 -10.37 13.30 -11.29
C ASP A 100 -11.59 13.24 -10.35
N ARG A 101 -12.52 14.17 -10.54
CA ARG A 101 -13.79 14.24 -9.79
C ARG A 101 -14.59 12.93 -9.83
N GLN A 102 -14.54 12.19 -10.94
CA GLN A 102 -15.22 10.90 -11.04
C GLN A 102 -14.54 9.84 -10.17
N VAL A 103 -13.21 9.83 -10.12
CA VAL A 103 -12.45 8.92 -9.26
C VAL A 103 -12.70 9.26 -7.80
N GLN A 104 -12.69 10.54 -7.42
CA GLN A 104 -13.01 10.97 -6.05
C GLN A 104 -14.39 10.48 -5.62
N ARG A 105 -15.42 10.63 -6.47
CA ARG A 105 -16.77 10.11 -6.18
C ARG A 105 -16.77 8.60 -5.99
N LEU A 106 -16.07 7.85 -6.85
CA LEU A 106 -15.98 6.40 -6.71
C LEU A 106 -15.28 5.99 -5.41
N MET A 107 -14.25 6.74 -4.99
CA MET A 107 -13.56 6.51 -3.73
C MET A 107 -14.42 6.89 -2.52
N ASP A 108 -15.21 7.96 -2.61
CA ASP A 108 -16.19 8.34 -1.59
C ASP A 108 -17.31 7.30 -1.47
N ASP A 109 -17.83 6.81 -2.61
CA ASP A 109 -18.84 5.76 -2.67
C ASP A 109 -18.32 4.41 -2.13
N LEU A 110 -16.99 4.24 -2.09
CA LEU A 110 -16.32 3.08 -1.50
C LEU A 110 -15.96 3.31 -0.02
N ASP A 111 -16.38 4.42 0.57
CA ASP A 111 -16.08 4.84 1.94
C ASP A 111 -14.56 4.95 2.21
N LEU A 112 -13.76 5.43 1.24
CA LEU A 112 -12.31 5.63 1.42
C LEU A 112 -12.00 7.01 2.03
N PRO A 113 -10.92 7.14 2.83
CA PRO A 113 -10.63 8.37 3.56
C PRO A 113 -10.24 9.51 2.61
N PRO A 114 -10.61 10.77 2.92
CA PRO A 114 -10.37 11.92 2.03
C PRO A 114 -8.89 12.27 1.88
N ASP A 115 -8.04 11.79 2.78
CA ASP A 115 -6.59 11.97 2.74
C ASP A 115 -5.94 10.99 1.74
N ARG A 116 -6.04 11.32 0.45
CA ARG A 116 -5.63 10.44 -0.63
C ARG A 116 -4.11 10.35 -0.81
N ALA A 117 -3.38 11.38 -0.41
CA ALA A 117 -1.92 11.38 -0.52
C ALA A 117 -1.30 10.37 0.46
N ASN A 118 -1.79 10.36 1.71
CA ASN A 118 -1.38 9.39 2.71
C ASN A 118 -1.97 8.00 2.46
N LEU A 119 -3.09 7.91 1.71
CA LEU A 119 -3.63 6.62 1.28
C LEU A 119 -2.62 5.85 0.43
N PHE A 120 -1.91 6.48 -0.51
CA PHE A 120 -0.88 5.80 -1.31
C PHE A 120 0.17 5.11 -0.44
N GLU A 121 0.73 5.82 0.54
CA GLU A 121 1.72 5.27 1.48
C GLU A 121 1.13 4.20 2.41
N ALA A 122 -0.19 4.22 2.62
CA ALA A 122 -0.87 3.17 3.35
C ALA A 122 -1.03 1.90 2.51
N LEU A 123 -1.27 2.05 1.20
CA LEU A 123 -1.42 0.94 0.25
C LEU A 123 -0.08 0.32 -0.12
N ASP A 124 0.97 1.13 -0.26
CA ASP A 124 2.35 0.72 -0.52
C ASP A 124 2.95 0.16 0.78
N ALA A 125 2.70 -1.13 1.01
CA ALA A 125 3.10 -1.80 2.24
C ALA A 125 4.54 -2.31 2.18
N ASP A 126 5.06 -2.56 0.98
CA ASP A 126 6.42 -3.03 0.74
C ASP A 126 7.42 -1.88 0.54
N GLY A 127 6.93 -0.65 0.34
CA GLY A 127 7.76 0.54 0.16
C GLY A 127 8.45 0.57 -1.20
N SER A 128 7.93 -0.16 -2.19
CA SER A 128 8.47 -0.21 -3.54
C SER A 128 8.33 1.13 -4.27
N GLY A 129 7.44 2.02 -3.80
CA GLY A 129 7.15 3.31 -4.44
C GLY A 129 6.22 3.20 -5.64
N THR A 130 5.78 1.99 -5.98
CA THR A 130 4.77 1.69 -6.99
C THR A 130 3.66 0.83 -6.39
N LEU A 131 2.52 0.76 -7.06
CA LEU A 131 1.41 -0.11 -6.66
C LEU A 131 1.01 -1.01 -7.82
N HIS A 132 0.99 -2.31 -7.55
CA HIS A 132 0.38 -3.27 -8.43
C HIS A 132 -1.15 -3.24 -8.33
N VAL A 133 -1.84 -3.74 -9.36
CA VAL A 133 -3.31 -3.84 -9.36
C VAL A 133 -3.82 -4.65 -8.18
N ALA A 134 -3.12 -5.74 -7.83
CA ALA A 134 -3.46 -6.57 -6.67
C ALA A 134 -3.40 -5.76 -5.36
N GLU A 135 -2.40 -4.91 -5.20
CA GLU A 135 -2.20 -4.07 -4.00
C GLU A 135 -3.24 -2.96 -3.91
N LEU A 136 -3.63 -2.36 -5.04
CA LEU A 136 -4.75 -1.41 -5.06
C LEU A 136 -6.06 -2.07 -4.64
N VAL A 137 -6.38 -3.24 -5.19
CA VAL A 137 -7.62 -3.96 -4.86
C VAL A 137 -7.61 -4.35 -3.38
N GLN A 138 -6.56 -5.00 -2.91
CA GLN A 138 -6.43 -5.40 -1.50
C GLN A 138 -6.43 -4.18 -0.58
N GLY A 139 -5.74 -3.13 -0.98
CA GLY A 139 -5.64 -1.85 -0.28
C GLY A 139 -7.00 -1.18 -0.07
N PHE A 140 -7.78 -1.03 -1.14
CA PHE A 140 -9.13 -0.46 -1.04
C PHE A 140 -10.06 -1.30 -0.17
N LEU A 141 -10.01 -2.63 -0.29
CA LEU A 141 -10.82 -3.53 0.53
C LEU A 141 -10.41 -3.48 2.01
N LYS A 142 -9.11 -3.40 2.30
CA LYS A 142 -8.56 -3.33 3.65
C LYS A 142 -8.88 -2.01 4.33
N VAL A 143 -8.64 -0.88 3.67
CA VAL A 143 -8.92 0.46 4.22
C VAL A 143 -10.40 0.63 4.52
N ARG A 144 -11.28 0.13 3.64
CA ARG A 144 -12.73 0.09 3.90
C ARG A 144 -13.09 -0.83 5.07
N GLY A 145 -12.47 -2.01 5.13
CA GLY A 145 -12.67 -2.97 6.23
C GLY A 145 -12.25 -2.41 7.58
N ASP A 146 -11.16 -1.64 7.61
CA ASP A 146 -10.64 -0.94 8.80
C ASP A 146 -11.48 0.30 9.14
N LEU A 147 -12.03 1.03 8.15
CA LEU A 147 -12.98 2.11 8.41
C LEU A 147 -14.29 1.63 9.05
N ARG A 148 -14.71 0.38 8.75
CA ARG A 148 -15.83 -0.28 9.46
C ARG A 148 -15.45 -0.80 10.85
N LYS A 149 -14.16 -0.93 11.14
CA LYS A 149 -13.59 -1.34 12.43
C LYS A 149 -12.80 -0.17 13.01
N THR A 150 -13.51 0.86 13.45
CA THR A 150 -13.06 2.24 13.72
C THR A 150 -11.79 2.46 14.59
N ASP A 151 -11.07 1.43 15.03
CA ASP A 151 -9.82 1.48 15.81
C ASP A 151 -8.55 0.97 15.07
N THR A 152 -8.65 0.30 13.91
CA THR A 152 -7.45 -0.31 13.27
C THR A 152 -6.60 0.66 12.43
N VAL A 153 -7.20 1.66 11.78
CA VAL A 153 -6.40 2.62 10.96
C VAL A 153 -5.50 3.47 11.83
N ALA A 154 -5.99 3.97 12.96
CA ALA A 154 -5.20 4.76 13.90
C ALA A 154 -4.03 3.94 14.48
N THR A 155 -4.27 2.67 14.81
CA THR A 155 -3.22 1.76 15.29
C THR A 155 -2.23 1.36 14.20
N LEU A 156 -2.67 1.19 12.95
CA LEU A 156 -1.77 0.94 11.81
C LEU A 156 -0.89 2.17 11.48
N LEU A 157 -1.45 3.38 11.50
CA LEU A 157 -0.68 4.61 11.29
C LEU A 157 0.30 4.86 12.45
N ALA A 158 -0.12 4.60 13.69
CA ALA A 158 0.75 4.69 14.85
C ALA A 158 1.90 3.67 14.78
N THR A 159 1.64 2.42 14.37
CA THR A 159 2.70 1.42 14.20
C THR A 159 3.64 1.76 13.05
N LYS A 160 3.14 2.25 11.91
CA LYS A 160 4.00 2.77 10.82
C LYS A 160 4.87 3.94 11.27
N ALA A 161 4.34 4.87 12.07
CA ALA A 161 5.12 5.97 12.63
C ALA A 161 6.24 5.48 13.58
N VAL A 162 5.95 4.46 14.40
CA VAL A 162 6.96 3.80 15.26
C VAL A 162 8.03 3.10 14.43
N PHE A 163 7.66 2.42 13.34
CA PHE A 163 8.64 1.78 12.46
C PHE A 163 9.58 2.80 11.81
N ARG A 164 9.06 3.93 11.31
CA ARG A 164 9.89 5.02 10.77
C ARG A 164 10.86 5.60 11.82
N LEU A 165 10.40 5.74 13.07
CA LEU A 165 11.24 6.20 14.17
C LEU A 165 12.36 5.19 14.50
N LEU A 166 12.05 3.89 14.45
CA LEU A 166 13.04 2.83 14.66
C LEU A 166 14.08 2.79 13.54
N GLU A 167 13.67 3.02 12.30
CA GLU A 167 14.57 3.11 11.16
C GLU A 167 15.57 4.26 11.33
N HIS A 168 15.10 5.46 11.67
CA HIS A 168 15.98 6.59 11.99
C HIS A 168 16.89 6.32 13.20
N LEU A 169 16.38 5.70 14.27
CA LEU A 169 17.24 5.31 15.39
C LEU A 169 18.33 4.31 14.98
N SER A 170 18.02 3.41 14.05
CA SER A 170 19.00 2.44 13.55
C SER A 170 20.09 3.11 12.71
N GLU A 171 19.72 4.12 11.91
CA GLU A 171 20.64 4.95 11.14
C GLU A 171 21.55 5.78 12.07
N ASP A 172 20.96 6.47 13.06
CA ASP A 172 21.69 7.25 14.05
C ASP A 172 22.69 6.39 14.83
N LEU A 173 22.29 5.18 15.24
CA LEU A 173 23.19 4.24 15.93
C LEU A 173 24.32 3.75 15.03
N ALA A 174 24.08 3.58 13.73
CA ALA A 174 25.11 3.20 12.77
C ALA A 174 26.16 4.31 12.62
N GLU A 175 25.71 5.56 12.51
CA GLU A 175 26.58 6.74 12.40
C GLU A 175 27.43 6.92 13.68
N LEU A 176 26.80 6.84 14.86
CA LEU A 176 27.48 6.97 16.15
C LEU A 176 28.52 5.84 16.38
N ARG A 177 28.25 4.64 15.86
CA ARG A 177 29.20 3.53 15.89
C ARG A 177 30.40 3.76 14.97
N GLN A 178 30.20 4.41 13.82
CA GLN A 178 31.27 4.76 12.89
C GLN A 178 32.15 5.89 13.46
N ASP A 179 31.53 6.89 14.10
CA ASP A 179 32.25 7.98 14.76
C ASP A 179 33.07 7.50 15.95
N THR A 180 32.51 6.64 16.80
CA THR A 180 33.28 6.04 17.90
C THR A 180 34.42 5.17 17.39
N ALA A 181 34.25 4.42 16.30
CA ALA A 181 35.32 3.64 15.69
C ALA A 181 36.46 4.53 15.15
N THR A 182 36.15 5.66 14.50
CA THR A 182 37.18 6.58 14.00
C THR A 182 37.90 7.33 15.12
N LEU A 183 37.20 7.69 16.20
CA LEU A 183 37.80 8.33 17.38
C LEU A 183 38.73 7.38 18.14
N VAL A 184 38.33 6.11 18.31
CA VAL A 184 39.19 5.07 18.92
C VAL A 184 40.42 4.80 18.04
N GLY A 185 40.27 4.76 16.72
CA GLY A 185 41.40 4.64 15.79
C GLY A 185 42.40 5.79 15.92
N LYS A 186 41.93 7.04 15.94
CA LYS A 186 42.76 8.24 16.11
C LYS A 186 43.46 8.29 17.48
N ALA A 187 42.78 7.86 18.55
CA ALA A 187 43.36 7.78 19.89
C ALA A 187 44.44 6.68 19.99
N GLY A 188 44.27 5.56 19.29
CA GLY A 188 45.26 4.49 19.19
C GLY A 188 46.55 4.94 18.51
N ASP A 189 46.45 5.66 17.39
CA ASP A 189 47.61 6.17 16.65
C ASP A 189 48.36 7.27 17.41
N ALA A 190 47.64 8.17 18.11
CA ALA A 190 48.27 9.18 18.95
C ALA A 190 49.11 8.58 20.10
N ASN A 191 48.64 7.46 20.67
CA ASN A 191 49.33 6.77 21.76
C ASN A 191 50.54 5.96 21.26
N ALA A 192 50.45 5.35 20.06
CA ALA A 192 51.57 4.66 19.41
C ALA A 192 52.72 5.62 19.05
N THR A 193 52.39 6.83 18.60
CA THR A 193 53.37 7.87 18.24
C THR A 193 54.10 8.42 19.47
N THR A 194 53.40 8.50 20.61
CA THR A 194 53.96 8.98 21.88
C THR A 194 54.92 7.96 22.52
N ARG A 195 54.61 6.66 22.45
CA ARG A 195 55.52 5.59 22.95
C ARG A 195 56.82 5.49 22.16
N ARG A 196 56.79 5.66 20.83
CA ARG A 196 58.01 5.64 19.99
C ARG A 196 58.98 6.78 20.29
N ARG A 197 58.48 7.94 20.75
CA ARG A 197 59.33 9.06 21.15
C ARG A 197 60.01 8.86 22.50
N GLN A 198 59.36 8.17 23.45
CA GLN A 198 59.95 7.88 24.76
C GLN A 198 60.99 6.75 24.71
N SER A 199 60.90 5.80 23.78
CA SER A 199 61.90 4.73 23.62
C SER A 199 63.19 5.17 22.92
N ILE A 200 63.22 6.35 22.27
CA ILE A 200 64.41 6.87 21.57
C ILE A 200 65.29 7.74 22.50
N PHE A 201 64.76 8.20 23.64
CA PHE A 201 65.47 9.04 24.62
C PHE A 201 65.85 8.33 25.92
N GLY A 202 65.62 7.02 26.05
CA GLY A 202 66.08 6.21 27.18
C GLY A 202 67.50 5.68 26.95
N PHE A 203 68.49 6.48 27.34
CA PHE A 203 69.86 6.04 27.64
C PHE A 203 70.00 5.77 29.14
#